data_AF-A0A520W5W6-F1
#
_entry.id   AF-A0A520W5W6-F1
#
_cell.length_a   1.000
_cell.length_b   1.000
_cell.length_c   1.000
_cell.angle_alpha   90.00
_cell.angle_beta   90.00
_cell.angle_gamma   90.00
#
_symmetry.space_group_name_H-M   'P 1'
#
loop_
_entity.id
_entity.type
_entity.pdbx_description
1 polymer ?
#
loop_
_entity_poly.entity_id
_entity_poly.type
_entity_poly.pdbx_seq_one_letter_code
_entity_poly.pdbx_strand_id
1 'polypeptide(L)'
;MSETGAIAQRLEHVDPMTLRKYESYIRKFNITDATTWKDVRRDVEKVKNPNTRRSIIIGLRTILGSSDGAPRMPKAVAKVYDLPEREDIFALEGERYFPLVVLMAFAGLRVGEACCISNADIKRSGTSFFIDVHQSKQNTGRIKAAKTEGRVFLPEWVYDLVKDADFPDVLPNSLFKWMKRRGLAPHQLRHFYATTVVKHSKNPELARRQLRHANLQTTLQVYAQVESEDISQLLEAV
;
A
#
# COMPACT_ATOMS: atom_id res chain seq x y z
N MET A 1 -23.65 4.59 -35.24
CA MET A 1 -22.29 4.40 -34.68
C MET A 1 -22.08 5.57 -33.73
N SER A 2 -22.14 5.39 -32.40
CA SER A 2 -21.98 6.52 -31.48
C SER A 2 -20.54 7.01 -31.53
N GLU A 3 -20.32 8.26 -31.91
CA GLU A 3 -19.03 8.93 -31.78
C GLU A 3 -18.58 8.80 -30.33
N THR A 4 -17.59 7.94 -30.11
CA THR A 4 -17.02 7.74 -28.79
C THR A 4 -16.12 8.94 -28.55
N GLY A 5 -16.48 9.78 -27.57
CA GLY A 5 -15.77 11.05 -27.29
C GLY A 5 -14.26 10.85 -27.11
N ALA A 6 -13.48 11.90 -27.40
CA ALA A 6 -12.01 11.84 -27.42
C ALA A 6 -11.41 11.37 -26.08
N ILE A 7 -12.02 11.73 -24.96
CA ILE A 7 -11.64 11.24 -23.63
C ILE A 7 -11.88 9.73 -23.52
N ALA A 8 -13.05 9.24 -23.94
CA ALA A 8 -13.38 7.82 -23.84
C ALA A 8 -12.40 6.94 -24.65
N GLN A 9 -12.01 7.39 -25.85
CA GLN A 9 -10.99 6.71 -26.65
C GLN A 9 -9.63 6.64 -25.93
N ARG A 10 -9.19 7.74 -25.29
CA ARG A 10 -7.92 7.76 -24.55
C ARG A 10 -7.91 6.85 -23.32
N LEU A 11 -9.09 6.56 -22.76
CA LEU A 11 -9.25 5.78 -21.54
C LEU A 11 -9.52 4.30 -21.78
N GLU A 12 -9.74 3.87 -23.02
CA GLU A 12 -10.10 2.50 -23.39
C GLU A 12 -9.11 1.44 -22.87
N HIS A 13 -7.81 1.73 -22.92
CA HIS A 13 -6.75 0.79 -22.52
C HIS A 13 -6.29 0.95 -21.06
N VAL A 14 -6.94 1.83 -20.29
CA VAL A 14 -6.53 2.10 -18.91
C VAL A 14 -7.05 1.00 -17.99
N ASP A 15 -6.18 0.49 -17.10
CA ASP A 15 -6.58 -0.52 -16.10
C ASP A 15 -7.84 -0.07 -15.32
N PRO A 16 -8.82 -0.96 -15.06
CA PRO A 16 -10.09 -0.60 -14.44
C PRO A 16 -9.98 0.17 -13.10
N MET A 17 -8.94 -0.08 -12.30
CA MET A 17 -8.74 0.66 -11.05
C MET A 17 -8.26 2.09 -11.32
N THR A 18 -7.38 2.25 -12.30
CA THR A 18 -6.90 3.56 -12.75
C THR A 18 -8.02 4.35 -13.43
N LEU A 19 -8.87 3.67 -14.21
CA LEU A 19 -10.03 4.26 -14.85
C LEU A 19 -10.99 4.89 -13.83
N ARG A 20 -11.38 4.16 -12.78
CA ARG A 20 -12.23 4.69 -11.70
C ARG A 20 -11.66 5.95 -11.06
N LYS A 21 -10.34 6.01 -10.91
CA LYS A 21 -9.65 7.18 -10.39
C LYS A 21 -9.74 8.36 -11.36
N TYR A 22 -9.55 8.12 -12.65
CA TYR A 22 -9.65 9.14 -13.69
C TYR A 22 -11.09 9.65 -13.84
N GLU A 23 -12.09 8.78 -13.80
CA GLU A 23 -13.52 9.14 -13.73
C GLU A 23 -13.86 10.02 -12.53
N SER A 24 -13.19 9.80 -11.38
CA SER A 24 -13.35 10.69 -10.21
C SER A 24 -12.79 12.09 -10.47
N TYR A 25 -11.71 12.20 -11.26
CA TYR A 25 -11.14 13.49 -11.65
C TYR A 25 -12.01 14.20 -12.68
N ILE A 26 -12.52 13.46 -13.67
CA ILE A 26 -13.48 13.97 -14.66
C ILE A 26 -14.68 14.61 -13.95
N ARG A 27 -15.30 13.89 -13.00
CA ARG A 27 -16.41 14.44 -12.21
C ARG A 27 -16.00 15.62 -11.33
N LYS A 28 -14.85 15.53 -10.65
CA LYS A 28 -14.37 16.58 -9.74
C LYS A 28 -14.12 17.92 -10.44
N PHE A 29 -13.59 17.88 -11.66
CA PHE A 29 -13.22 19.08 -12.43
C PHE A 29 -14.21 19.38 -13.57
N ASN A 30 -15.34 18.68 -13.61
CA ASN A 30 -16.38 18.82 -14.65
C ASN A 30 -15.82 18.77 -16.09
N ILE A 31 -14.97 17.78 -16.35
CA ILE A 31 -14.22 17.66 -17.61
C ILE A 31 -15.13 17.15 -18.72
N THR A 32 -15.06 17.82 -19.86
CA THR A 32 -15.67 17.46 -21.14
C THR A 32 -14.60 17.33 -22.22
N ASP A 33 -14.95 16.81 -23.40
CA ASP A 33 -14.00 16.71 -24.52
C ASP A 33 -13.42 18.07 -24.98
N ALA A 34 -14.11 19.17 -24.70
CA ALA A 34 -13.65 20.53 -25.00
C ALA A 34 -12.75 21.13 -23.91
N THR A 35 -12.62 20.48 -22.76
CA THR A 35 -11.87 21.01 -21.61
C THR A 35 -10.36 21.00 -21.90
N THR A 36 -9.69 22.09 -21.53
CA THR A 36 -8.24 22.25 -21.64
C THR A 36 -7.61 22.48 -20.28
N TRP A 37 -6.27 22.52 -20.23
CA TRP A 37 -5.56 22.87 -19.00
C TRP A 37 -5.90 24.26 -18.47
N LYS A 38 -6.24 25.23 -19.34
CA LYS A 38 -6.60 26.59 -18.91
C LYS A 38 -7.81 26.60 -17.98
N ASP A 39 -8.75 25.69 -18.22
CA ASP A 39 -10.01 25.59 -17.48
C ASP A 39 -9.81 24.99 -16.08
N VAL A 40 -8.93 23.98 -15.96
CA VAL A 40 -8.77 23.20 -14.71
C VAL A 40 -7.54 23.60 -13.89
N ARG A 41 -6.56 24.29 -14.48
CA ARG A 41 -5.25 24.55 -13.85
C ARG A 41 -5.36 25.23 -12.49
N ARG A 42 -6.15 26.30 -12.39
CA ARG A 42 -6.33 27.06 -11.16
C ARG A 42 -6.81 26.17 -10.02
N ASP A 43 -7.76 25.28 -10.29
CA ASP A 43 -8.36 24.43 -9.26
C ASP A 43 -7.47 23.23 -8.92
N VAL A 44 -6.67 22.74 -9.88
CA VAL A 44 -5.60 21.78 -9.63
C VAL A 44 -4.51 22.39 -8.73
N GLU A 45 -4.11 23.64 -8.97
CA GLU A 45 -3.08 24.33 -8.19
C GLU A 45 -3.52 24.57 -6.72
N LYS A 46 -4.82 24.80 -6.48
CA LYS A 46 -5.43 24.92 -5.14
C LYS A 46 -5.34 23.64 -4.28
N VAL A 47 -5.04 22.48 -4.87
CA VAL A 47 -4.91 21.22 -4.11
C VAL A 47 -3.68 21.31 -3.20
N LYS A 48 -3.93 21.41 -1.89
CA LYS A 48 -2.90 21.62 -0.86
C LYS A 48 -1.87 20.48 -0.77
N ASN A 49 -2.31 19.23 -0.80
CA ASN A 49 -1.40 18.09 -0.66
C ASN A 49 -0.60 17.89 -1.97
N PRO A 50 0.75 18.01 -1.94
CA PRO A 50 1.59 17.96 -3.14
C PRO A 50 1.53 16.61 -3.85
N ASN A 51 1.42 15.50 -3.12
CA ASN A 51 1.31 14.16 -3.71
C ASN A 51 -0.05 13.94 -4.38
N THR A 52 -1.13 14.43 -3.76
CA THR A 52 -2.47 14.42 -4.36
C THR A 52 -2.51 15.27 -5.63
N ARG A 53 -1.95 16.48 -5.58
CA ARG A 53 -1.84 17.38 -6.74
C ARG A 53 -1.04 16.75 -7.87
N ARG A 54 0.12 16.16 -7.56
CA ARG A 54 0.94 15.39 -8.51
C ARG A 54 0.13 14.27 -9.19
N SER A 55 -0.59 13.47 -8.40
CA SER A 55 -1.44 12.39 -8.95
C SER A 55 -2.56 12.90 -9.85
N ILE A 56 -3.18 14.04 -9.51
CA ILE A 56 -4.20 14.68 -10.35
C ILE A 56 -3.56 15.14 -11.66
N ILE A 57 -2.41 15.81 -11.61
CA ILE A 57 -1.72 16.29 -12.82
C ILE A 57 -1.40 15.14 -13.78
N ILE A 58 -0.88 14.02 -13.25
CA ILE A 58 -0.59 12.83 -14.05
C ILE A 58 -1.86 12.30 -14.72
N GLY A 59 -2.96 12.15 -13.98
CA GLY A 59 -4.22 11.65 -14.54
C GLY A 59 -4.80 12.59 -15.59
N LEU A 60 -4.78 13.90 -15.34
CA LEU A 60 -5.30 14.91 -16.26
C LEU A 60 -4.47 15.00 -17.55
N ARG A 61 -3.16 14.73 -17.52
CA ARG A 61 -2.36 14.64 -18.76
C ARG A 61 -2.88 13.53 -19.68
N THR A 62 -3.28 12.40 -19.12
CA THR A 62 -3.89 11.31 -19.89
C THR A 62 -5.30 11.67 -20.35
N ILE A 63 -6.15 12.19 -19.46
CA ILE A 63 -7.55 12.54 -19.77
C ILE A 63 -7.62 13.61 -20.87
N LEU A 64 -6.89 14.72 -20.70
CA LEU A 64 -6.88 15.84 -21.64
C LEU A 64 -6.04 15.56 -22.90
N GLY A 65 -5.21 14.51 -22.89
CA GLY A 65 -4.35 14.13 -24.02
C GLY A 65 -3.22 15.11 -24.32
N SER A 66 -2.96 16.09 -23.44
CA SER A 66 -1.93 17.11 -23.62
C SER A 66 -1.26 17.44 -22.30
N SER A 67 0.00 17.88 -22.38
CA SER A 67 0.72 18.51 -21.25
C SER A 67 0.84 20.02 -21.40
N ASP A 68 0.40 20.59 -22.52
CA ASP A 68 0.47 22.02 -22.77
C ASP A 68 -0.46 22.79 -21.83
N GLY A 69 0.09 23.80 -21.15
CA GLY A 69 -0.61 24.55 -20.09
C GLY A 69 -0.72 23.84 -18.74
N ALA A 70 -0.22 22.60 -18.59
CA ALA A 70 -0.25 21.88 -17.32
C ALA A 70 0.59 22.59 -16.24
N PRO A 71 0.14 22.60 -14.96
CA PRO A 71 0.92 23.19 -13.88
C PRO A 71 2.21 22.39 -13.64
N ARG A 72 3.22 23.08 -13.06
CA ARG A 72 4.50 22.45 -12.72
C ARG A 72 4.29 21.30 -11.75
N MET A 73 4.89 20.16 -12.06
CA MET A 73 4.77 18.97 -11.23
C MET A 73 5.43 19.20 -9.85
N PRO A 74 4.70 19.05 -8.73
CA PRO A 74 5.30 19.13 -7.41
C PRO A 74 6.35 18.02 -7.20
N LYS A 75 7.37 18.31 -6.38
CA LYS A 75 8.28 17.28 -5.87
C LYS A 75 7.47 16.29 -5.03
N ALA A 76 7.79 15.00 -5.15
CA ALA A 76 7.18 13.98 -4.31
C ALA A 76 7.64 14.19 -2.87
N VAL A 77 6.70 14.16 -1.93
CA VAL A 77 6.99 14.24 -0.50
C VAL A 77 6.87 12.82 0.06
N ALA A 78 7.93 12.31 0.67
CA ALA A 78 7.88 11.00 1.32
C ALA A 78 6.82 11.02 2.43
N LYS A 79 6.06 9.93 2.56
CA LYS A 79 5.06 9.82 3.61
C LYS A 79 5.71 9.22 4.85
N VAL A 80 5.70 9.98 5.95
CA VAL A 80 6.02 9.46 7.28
C VAL A 80 4.79 8.77 7.84
N TYR A 81 4.97 7.59 8.41
CA TYR A 81 3.89 6.85 9.06
C TYR A 81 4.08 6.92 10.56
N ASP A 82 2.99 7.24 11.25
CA ASP A 82 2.85 6.96 12.67
C ASP A 82 2.77 5.43 12.83
N LEU A 83 3.78 4.83 13.46
CA LEU A 83 3.90 3.38 13.57
C LEU A 83 3.23 2.92 14.86
N PRO A 84 2.40 1.87 14.83
CA PRO A 84 1.88 1.29 16.06
C PRO A 84 3.00 0.64 16.84
N GLU A 85 2.84 0.58 18.15
CA GLU A 85 3.68 -0.26 19.00
C GLU A 85 3.24 -1.73 18.93
N ARG A 86 4.08 -2.61 19.46
CA ARG A 86 3.75 -4.04 19.53
C ARG A 86 2.47 -4.25 20.34
N GLU A 87 2.34 -3.53 21.45
CA GLU A 87 1.21 -3.60 22.37
C GLU A 87 -0.10 -3.22 21.69
N ASP A 88 -0.11 -2.21 20.82
CA ASP A 88 -1.30 -1.81 20.04
C ASP A 88 -1.80 -2.94 19.13
N ILE A 89 -0.86 -3.71 18.57
CA ILE A 89 -1.17 -4.85 17.71
C ILE A 89 -1.73 -6.00 18.54
N PHE A 90 -1.07 -6.35 19.66
CA PHE A 90 -1.47 -7.44 20.53
C PHE A 90 -2.74 -7.14 21.36
N ALA A 91 -3.13 -5.87 21.50
CA ALA A 91 -4.44 -5.49 22.05
C ALA A 91 -5.63 -6.06 21.24
N LEU A 92 -5.39 -6.54 20.02
CA LEU A 92 -6.39 -7.21 19.18
C LEU A 92 -6.37 -8.74 19.31
N GLU A 93 -5.60 -9.31 20.23
CA GLU A 93 -5.57 -10.75 20.45
C GLU A 93 -6.96 -11.30 20.75
N GLY A 94 -7.30 -12.46 20.16
CA GLY A 94 -8.62 -13.07 20.22
C GLY A 94 -9.67 -12.47 19.27
N GLU A 95 -9.41 -11.34 18.63
CA GLU A 95 -10.32 -10.78 17.62
C GLU A 95 -10.27 -11.57 16.30
N ARG A 96 -11.41 -11.57 15.60
CA ARG A 96 -11.63 -12.35 14.37
C ARG A 96 -10.56 -12.17 13.29
N TYR A 97 -10.02 -10.97 13.14
CA TYR A 97 -9.03 -10.65 12.09
C TYR A 97 -7.61 -10.54 12.62
N PHE A 98 -7.36 -10.91 13.87
CA PHE A 98 -6.04 -10.83 14.49
C PHE A 98 -4.95 -11.61 13.73
N PRO A 99 -5.18 -12.85 13.24
CA PRO A 99 -4.17 -13.57 12.45
C PRO A 99 -3.77 -12.79 11.18
N LEU A 100 -4.72 -12.15 10.51
CA LEU A 100 -4.45 -11.31 9.33
C LEU A 100 -3.62 -10.08 9.69
N VAL A 101 -3.90 -9.46 10.84
CA VAL A 101 -3.11 -8.33 11.37
C VAL A 101 -1.68 -8.76 11.66
N VAL A 102 -1.49 -9.91 12.31
CA VAL A 102 -0.17 -10.48 12.61
C VAL A 102 0.63 -10.73 11.33
N LEU A 103 0.02 -11.32 10.30
CA LEU A 103 0.70 -11.54 9.01
C LEU A 103 1.09 -10.23 8.32
N MET A 104 0.31 -9.16 8.45
CA MET A 104 0.69 -7.84 7.92
C MET A 104 1.82 -7.20 8.72
N ALA A 105 1.82 -7.35 10.05
CA ALA A 105 2.77 -6.69 10.96
C ALA A 105 4.09 -7.43 11.15
N PHE A 106 4.07 -8.76 11.07
CA PHE A 106 5.22 -9.63 11.39
C PHE A 106 5.66 -10.54 10.26
N ALA A 107 4.92 -10.56 9.15
CA ALA A 107 5.36 -11.15 7.87
C ALA A 107 5.32 -10.12 6.72
N GLY A 108 4.93 -8.87 7.01
CA GLY A 108 4.95 -7.78 6.04
C GLY A 108 4.03 -8.00 4.85
N LEU A 109 2.97 -8.81 4.94
CA LEU A 109 2.03 -9.01 3.82
C LEU A 109 1.25 -7.73 3.49
N ARG A 110 0.88 -7.54 2.22
CA ARG A 110 -0.12 -6.52 1.85
C ARG A 110 -1.50 -7.01 2.26
N VAL A 111 -2.43 -6.10 2.54
CA VAL A 111 -3.82 -6.45 2.91
C VAL A 111 -4.47 -7.43 1.93
N GLY A 112 -4.30 -7.24 0.62
CA GLY A 112 -4.85 -8.15 -0.39
C GLY A 112 -4.19 -9.52 -0.40
N GLU A 113 -2.89 -9.60 -0.07
CA GLU A 113 -2.16 -10.86 0.06
C GLU A 113 -2.61 -11.61 1.32
N ALA A 114 -2.71 -10.90 2.45
CA ALA A 114 -3.21 -11.46 3.71
C ALA A 114 -4.62 -12.04 3.56
N CYS A 115 -5.52 -11.34 2.85
CA CYS A 115 -6.87 -11.82 2.56
C CYS A 115 -6.93 -13.08 1.66
N CYS A 116 -5.82 -13.54 1.10
CA CYS A 116 -5.72 -14.77 0.30
C CYS A 116 -5.07 -15.93 1.06
N ILE A 117 -4.53 -15.70 2.27
CA ILE A 117 -3.83 -16.74 3.03
C ILE A 117 -4.81 -17.74 3.61
N SER A 118 -4.41 -19.01 3.53
CA SER A 118 -5.01 -20.15 4.19
C SER A 118 -3.96 -20.95 4.96
N ASN A 119 -4.39 -21.89 5.81
CA ASN A 119 -3.48 -22.76 6.55
C ASN A 119 -2.55 -23.57 5.63
N ALA A 120 -2.98 -23.89 4.40
CA ALA A 120 -2.18 -24.60 3.41
C ALA A 120 -0.97 -23.78 2.89
N ASP A 121 -1.03 -22.46 3.00
CA ASP A 121 0.06 -21.57 2.58
C ASP A 121 1.15 -21.44 3.64
N ILE A 122 0.86 -21.83 4.89
CA ILE A 122 1.75 -21.73 6.04
C ILE A 122 2.55 -23.03 6.14
N LYS A 123 3.85 -22.94 5.86
CA LYS A 123 4.73 -24.10 5.67
C LYS A 123 5.85 -24.13 6.70
N ARG A 124 6.32 -25.34 6.96
CA ARG A 124 7.50 -25.63 7.77
C ARG A 124 8.43 -26.55 7.00
N SER A 125 9.72 -26.28 7.03
CA SER A 125 10.77 -27.17 6.54
C SER A 125 11.95 -27.15 7.52
N GLY A 126 12.16 -28.25 8.23
CA GLY A 126 13.11 -28.32 9.34
C GLY A 126 12.78 -27.28 10.43
N THR A 127 13.70 -26.36 10.65
CA THR A 127 13.59 -25.22 11.59
C THR A 127 13.10 -23.92 10.93
N SER A 128 12.84 -23.93 9.62
CA SER A 128 12.38 -22.76 8.88
C SER A 128 10.86 -22.78 8.71
N PHE A 129 10.23 -21.64 8.97
CA PHE A 129 8.80 -21.42 8.78
C PHE A 129 8.59 -20.34 7.73
N PHE A 130 7.64 -20.52 6.83
CA PHE A 130 7.45 -19.59 5.72
C PHE A 130 6.05 -19.63 5.09
N ILE A 131 5.74 -18.57 4.35
CA ILE A 131 4.55 -18.46 3.49
C ILE A 131 5.02 -18.20 2.06
N ASP A 132 4.48 -18.95 1.10
CA ASP A 132 4.69 -18.66 -0.32
C ASP A 132 3.55 -17.77 -0.83
N VAL A 133 3.84 -16.50 -1.12
CA VAL A 133 2.82 -15.50 -1.48
C VAL A 133 2.72 -15.39 -3.01
N HIS A 134 1.60 -15.84 -3.57
CA HIS A 134 1.35 -15.83 -5.02
C HIS A 134 0.13 -15.00 -5.44
N GLN A 135 -0.79 -14.74 -4.52
CA GLN A 135 -2.10 -14.16 -4.84
C GLN A 135 -2.38 -12.90 -4.04
N SER A 136 -3.26 -12.05 -4.59
CA SER A 136 -3.81 -10.89 -3.92
C SER A 136 -5.28 -10.71 -4.28
N LYS A 137 -6.11 -10.52 -3.26
CA LYS A 137 -7.53 -10.18 -3.40
C LYS A 137 -7.71 -8.69 -3.69
N GLN A 138 -8.59 -8.37 -4.63
CA GLN A 138 -9.03 -6.99 -4.89
C GLN A 138 -10.28 -6.65 -4.07
N ASN A 139 -10.60 -5.36 -3.95
CA ASN A 139 -11.82 -4.91 -3.25
C ASN A 139 -13.12 -5.41 -3.89
N THR A 140 -13.07 -5.89 -5.13
CA THR A 140 -14.20 -6.52 -5.84
C THR A 140 -14.35 -8.01 -5.50
N GLY A 141 -13.47 -8.58 -4.67
CA GLY A 141 -13.38 -10.02 -4.39
C GLY A 141 -12.54 -10.80 -5.40
N ARG A 142 -12.27 -10.23 -6.59
CA ARG A 142 -11.45 -10.88 -7.62
C ARG A 142 -10.03 -11.16 -7.10
N ILE A 143 -9.58 -12.40 -7.25
CA ILE A 143 -8.20 -12.83 -6.98
C ILE A 143 -7.37 -12.61 -8.25
N LYS A 144 -6.17 -12.06 -8.08
CA LYS A 144 -5.16 -11.92 -9.13
C LYS A 144 -3.81 -12.43 -8.60
N ALA A 145 -2.87 -12.69 -9.51
CA ALA A 145 -1.47 -12.85 -9.13
C ALA A 145 -1.00 -11.63 -8.32
N ALA A 146 -0.21 -11.87 -7.28
CA ALA A 146 0.37 -10.82 -6.49
C ALA A 146 1.27 -9.96 -7.38
N LYS A 147 1.32 -8.64 -7.10
CA LYS A 147 2.21 -7.73 -7.84
C LYS A 147 3.68 -8.18 -7.75
N THR A 148 4.01 -8.85 -6.66
CA THR A 148 5.33 -9.38 -6.36
C THR A 148 5.14 -10.70 -5.63
N GLU A 149 5.49 -11.80 -6.29
CA GLU A 149 5.44 -13.14 -5.71
C GLU A 149 6.72 -13.46 -4.95
N GLY A 150 6.64 -14.40 -4.02
CA GLY A 150 7.83 -14.94 -3.35
C GLY A 150 7.56 -15.45 -1.95
N ARG A 151 8.61 -16.07 -1.40
CA ARG A 151 8.62 -16.62 -0.05
C ARG A 151 8.84 -15.54 1.00
N VAL A 152 8.15 -15.69 2.13
CA VAL A 152 8.31 -14.89 3.33
C VAL A 152 8.63 -15.80 4.49
N PHE A 153 9.78 -15.58 5.13
CA PHE A 153 10.12 -16.32 6.34
C PHE A 153 9.39 -15.75 7.56
N LEU A 154 8.94 -16.65 8.43
CA LEU A 154 8.24 -16.34 9.67
C LEU A 154 9.15 -16.67 10.87
N PRO A 155 9.12 -15.86 11.93
CA PRO A 155 9.52 -16.30 13.26
C PRO A 155 8.66 -17.48 13.73
N GLU A 156 9.23 -18.37 14.55
CA GLU A 156 8.52 -19.54 15.10
C GLU A 156 7.22 -19.16 15.82
N TRP A 157 7.26 -18.13 16.67
CA TRP A 157 6.07 -17.67 17.39
C TRP A 157 4.95 -17.18 16.46
N VAL A 158 5.29 -16.61 15.29
CA VAL A 158 4.28 -16.20 14.30
C VAL A 158 3.66 -17.44 13.67
N TYR A 159 4.50 -18.42 13.31
CA TYR A 159 4.06 -19.68 12.75
C TYR A 159 3.10 -20.41 13.71
N ASP A 160 3.46 -20.53 14.99
CA ASP A 160 2.62 -21.20 15.99
C ASP A 160 1.27 -20.50 16.17
N LEU A 161 1.27 -19.15 16.14
CA LEU A 161 0.05 -18.35 16.22
C LEU A 161 -0.87 -18.57 15.01
N VAL A 162 -0.30 -18.65 13.80
CA VAL A 162 -1.08 -18.61 12.56
C VAL A 162 -1.38 -19.97 11.93
N LYS A 163 -0.63 -21.04 12.24
CA LYS A 163 -0.75 -22.33 11.53
C LYS A 163 -2.14 -22.97 11.63
N ASP A 164 -2.82 -22.79 12.77
CA ASP A 164 -4.14 -23.37 13.06
C ASP A 164 -5.21 -22.29 13.23
N ALA A 165 -4.90 -21.05 12.85
CA ALA A 165 -5.82 -19.93 12.95
C ALA A 165 -6.98 -20.06 11.94
N ASP A 166 -8.13 -19.48 12.30
CA ASP A 166 -9.22 -19.25 11.34
C ASP A 166 -8.90 -18.04 10.45
N PHE A 167 -8.91 -18.25 9.13
CA PHE A 167 -8.71 -17.22 8.13
C PHE A 167 -10.04 -16.87 7.45
N PRO A 168 -10.80 -15.90 7.99
CA PRO A 168 -12.10 -15.56 7.45
C PRO A 168 -11.99 -14.93 6.06
N ASP A 169 -12.89 -15.32 5.15
CA ASP A 169 -13.02 -14.66 3.87
C ASP A 169 -13.50 -13.21 4.06
N VAL A 170 -12.58 -12.26 3.85
CA VAL A 170 -12.83 -10.83 4.01
C VAL A 170 -12.31 -10.05 2.80
N LEU A 171 -13.07 -9.04 2.39
CA LEU A 171 -12.61 -8.08 1.38
C LEU A 171 -11.56 -7.14 1.97
N PRO A 172 -10.51 -6.77 1.21
CA PRO A 172 -9.44 -5.91 1.74
C PRO A 172 -9.94 -4.57 2.29
N ASN A 173 -10.93 -3.93 1.64
CA ASN A 173 -11.52 -2.69 2.12
C ASN A 173 -12.33 -2.88 3.42
N SER A 174 -12.97 -4.04 3.60
CA SER A 174 -13.71 -4.35 4.83
C SER A 174 -12.75 -4.55 5.99
N LEU A 175 -11.66 -5.30 5.78
CA LEU A 175 -10.58 -5.46 6.75
C LEU A 175 -9.93 -4.11 7.09
N PHE A 176 -9.62 -3.29 6.08
CA PHE A 176 -9.11 -1.94 6.28
C PHE A 176 -10.02 -1.09 7.16
N LYS A 177 -11.33 -1.05 6.89
CA LYS A 177 -12.30 -0.30 7.70
C LYS A 177 -12.39 -0.84 9.11
N TRP A 178 -12.31 -2.16 9.29
CA TRP A 178 -12.32 -2.79 10.60
C TRP A 178 -11.08 -2.39 11.43
N MET A 179 -9.90 -2.46 10.83
CA MET A 179 -8.64 -2.06 11.48
C MET A 179 -8.61 -0.56 11.78
N LYS A 180 -9.09 0.27 10.84
CA LYS A 180 -9.09 1.73 11.00
C LYS A 180 -9.91 2.18 12.21
N ARG A 181 -11.01 1.47 12.51
CA ARG A 181 -11.81 1.73 13.73
C ARG A 181 -11.07 1.39 15.03
N ARG A 182 -9.97 0.65 14.94
CA ARG A 182 -9.08 0.25 16.04
C ARG A 182 -7.72 0.96 15.98
N GLY A 183 -7.62 2.07 15.24
CA GLY A 183 -6.38 2.85 15.13
C GLY A 183 -5.31 2.26 14.20
N LEU A 184 -5.54 1.12 13.56
CA LEU A 184 -4.54 0.46 12.70
C LEU A 184 -4.85 0.61 11.21
N ALA A 185 -3.81 0.68 10.37
CA ALA A 185 -3.93 0.58 8.92
C ALA A 185 -2.92 -0.42 8.32
N PRO A 186 -3.26 -1.13 7.23
CA PRO A 186 -2.38 -2.16 6.66
C PRO A 186 -1.01 -1.65 6.23
N HIS A 187 -0.94 -0.42 5.69
CA HIS A 187 0.34 0.16 5.31
C HIS A 187 1.16 0.55 6.54
N GLN A 188 0.54 0.94 7.67
CA GLN A 188 1.27 1.18 8.92
C GLN A 188 1.88 -0.12 9.43
N LEU A 189 1.12 -1.22 9.47
CA LEU A 189 1.63 -2.53 9.91
C LEU A 189 2.79 -3.03 9.02
N ARG A 190 2.66 -2.87 7.70
CA ARG A 190 3.73 -3.25 6.78
C ARG A 190 4.97 -2.36 6.92
N HIS A 191 4.80 -1.07 7.24
CA HIS A 191 5.91 -0.18 7.56
C HIS A 191 6.54 -0.50 8.92
N PHE A 192 5.74 -0.88 9.92
CA PHE A 192 6.22 -1.40 11.20
C PHE A 192 7.13 -2.61 10.96
N TYR A 193 6.69 -3.60 10.17
CA TYR A 193 7.53 -4.74 9.80
C TYR A 193 8.86 -4.31 9.16
N ALA A 194 8.80 -3.45 8.15
CA ALA A 194 9.97 -2.97 7.43
C ALA A 194 10.97 -2.28 8.36
N THR A 195 10.47 -1.39 9.22
CA THR A 195 11.24 -0.62 10.20
C THR A 195 11.88 -1.56 11.21
N THR A 196 11.13 -2.52 11.75
CA THR A 196 11.62 -3.53 12.70
C THR A 196 12.74 -4.37 12.11
N VAL A 197 12.58 -4.88 10.88
CA VAL A 197 13.64 -5.65 10.21
C VAL A 197 14.90 -4.81 9.99
N VAL A 198 14.76 -3.57 9.54
CA VAL A 198 15.90 -2.66 9.31
C VAL A 198 16.61 -2.32 10.62
N LYS A 199 15.86 -1.96 11.67
CA LYS A 199 16.41 -1.59 12.98
C LYS A 199 17.26 -2.72 13.57
N HIS A 200 16.77 -3.96 13.51
CA HIS A 200 17.45 -5.12 14.10
C HIS A 200 18.57 -5.69 13.24
N SER A 201 18.37 -5.77 11.91
CA SER A 201 19.38 -6.36 11.03
C SER A 201 20.45 -5.38 10.54
N LYS A 202 20.18 -4.07 10.66
CA LYS A 202 20.95 -2.99 10.01
C LYS A 202 21.14 -3.22 8.50
N ASN A 203 20.23 -3.97 7.86
CA ASN A 203 20.31 -4.35 6.45
C ASN A 203 18.98 -4.15 5.71
N PRO A 204 18.83 -3.05 4.94
CA PRO A 204 17.60 -2.77 4.19
C PRO A 204 17.32 -3.77 3.07
N GLU A 205 18.32 -4.51 2.58
CA GLU A 205 18.12 -5.54 1.56
C GLU A 205 17.32 -6.73 2.10
N LEU A 206 17.47 -7.07 3.39
CA LEU A 206 16.67 -8.11 4.03
C LEU A 206 15.19 -7.71 4.10
N ALA A 207 14.91 -6.47 4.50
CA ALA A 207 13.56 -5.92 4.49
C ALA A 207 12.98 -5.90 3.07
N ARG A 208 13.77 -5.51 2.05
CA ARG A 208 13.33 -5.52 0.65
C ARG A 208 12.94 -6.92 0.18
N ARG A 209 13.75 -7.93 0.49
CA ARG A 209 13.50 -9.34 0.14
C ARG A 209 12.24 -9.88 0.83
N GLN A 210 12.15 -9.72 2.15
CA GLN A 210 10.99 -10.17 2.93
C GLN A 210 9.70 -9.47 2.53
N LEU A 211 9.75 -8.18 2.19
CA LEU A 211 8.58 -7.43 1.69
C LEU A 211 8.28 -7.72 0.21
N ARG A 212 9.14 -8.43 -0.50
CA ARG A 212 9.02 -8.67 -1.95
C ARG A 212 8.91 -7.33 -2.71
N HIS A 213 9.76 -6.36 -2.39
CA HIS A 213 9.77 -5.08 -3.11
C HIS A 213 10.59 -5.20 -4.41
N ALA A 214 9.95 -4.90 -5.54
CA ALA A 214 10.63 -4.86 -6.84
C ALA A 214 11.67 -3.74 -6.95
N ASN A 215 11.53 -2.66 -6.17
CA ASN A 215 12.44 -1.52 -6.18
C ASN A 215 12.92 -1.17 -4.76
N LEU A 216 14.24 -1.16 -4.58
CA LEU A 216 14.94 -0.81 -3.34
C LEU A 216 14.62 0.61 -2.84
N GLN A 217 14.34 1.56 -3.73
CA GLN A 217 13.96 2.94 -3.37
C GLN A 217 12.74 3.00 -2.43
N THR A 218 11.83 2.03 -2.55
CA THR A 218 10.65 1.90 -1.68
C THR A 218 11.06 1.56 -0.24
N THR A 219 12.13 0.78 -0.08
CA THR A 219 12.66 0.36 1.22
C THR A 219 13.60 1.42 1.80
N LEU A 220 14.35 2.16 0.96
CA LEU A 220 15.21 3.27 1.41
C LEU A 220 14.42 4.42 2.06
N GLN A 221 13.15 4.62 1.69
CA GLN A 221 12.29 5.59 2.39
C GLN A 221 11.99 5.19 3.85
N VAL A 222 11.98 3.89 4.15
CA VAL A 222 11.86 3.39 5.54
C VAL A 222 13.14 3.71 6.32
N TYR A 223 14.29 3.55 5.68
CA TYR A 223 15.59 3.84 6.28
C TYR A 223 15.72 5.30 6.72
N ALA A 224 15.26 6.25 5.91
CA ALA A 224 15.25 7.67 6.28
C ALA A 224 14.42 7.97 7.54
N GLN A 225 13.32 7.24 7.76
CA GLN A 225 12.52 7.40 8.98
C GLN A 225 13.27 6.83 10.21
N VAL A 226 13.86 5.63 10.08
CA VAL A 226 14.65 5.00 11.15
C VAL A 226 15.81 5.90 11.60
N GLU A 227 16.62 6.42 10.67
CA GLU A 227 17.75 7.28 11.04
C GLU A 227 17.31 8.57 11.74
N SER A 228 16.18 9.16 11.34
CA SER A 228 15.66 10.36 12.00
C SER A 228 15.17 10.12 13.43
N GLU A 229 14.58 8.94 13.70
CA GLU A 229 14.21 8.51 15.05
C GLU A 229 15.46 8.26 15.90
N ASP A 230 16.46 7.54 15.36
CA ASP A 230 17.71 7.22 16.06
C ASP A 230 18.48 8.50 16.48
N ILE A 231 18.54 9.51 15.59
CA ILE A 231 19.15 10.82 15.92
C ILE A 231 18.35 11.56 17.00
N SER A 232 17.02 11.55 16.92
CA SER A 232 16.17 12.23 17.90
C SER A 232 16.35 11.62 19.30
N GLN A 233 16.34 10.28 19.39
CA GLN A 233 16.58 9.57 20.65
C GLN A 233 17.99 9.82 21.21
N LEU A 234 19.00 9.88 20.34
CA LEU A 234 20.36 10.21 20.75
C LEU A 234 20.45 11.62 21.35
N LEU A 235 19.79 12.61 20.74
CA LEU A 235 19.79 14.00 21.22
C LEU A 235 19.00 14.17 22.53
N GLU A 236 17.95 13.39 22.76
CA GLU A 236 17.22 13.38 24.03
C GLU A 236 18.01 12.73 25.18
N ALA A 237 18.97 11.85 24.86
CA ALA A 237 19.79 11.15 25.84
C ALA A 237 21.08 11.89 26.25
N VAL A 238 21.38 13.05 25.65
CA VAL A 238 22.55 13.90 25.91
C VAL A 238 22.13 15.15 26.68
#